data_AF-A0A3P8JVJ6-F1
#
_entry.id   AF-A0A3P8JVJ6-F1
#
_cell.length_a   1.000
_cell.length_b   1.000
_cell.length_c   1.000
_cell.angle_alpha   90.00
_cell.angle_beta   90.00
_cell.angle_gamma   90.00
#
_symmetry.space_group_name_H-M   'P 1'
#
loop_
_entity.id
_entity.type
_entity.pdbx_description
1 polymer ?
#
loop_
_entity_poly.entity_id
_entity_poly.type
_entity_poly.pdbx_seq_one_letter_code
_entity_poly.pdbx_strand_id
1 'polypeptide(L)'
;MSRKLNDSDLQRLAKNGEAENYAADHNIGKQGIEGYYEQELHGTTGYQEVEVDNHGRVVRLLKEVPPVAGKNIYLTLDLHLQQYIESVLKGQRAAVVAVDPRDGGVLAMVSSPSYDPNPFVKGIGYKAYRSLLDNADRPLINRVTQGLYPPASTVKTLYGALGALGRGDYAHHHLLRRADLDAARHPAPLPRLAENRPRHAQRYQGY
;
A
#
# COMPACT_ATOMS: atom_id res chain seq x y z
N MET A 1 -8.01 -25.80 16.43
CA MET A 1 -8.30 -25.02 15.20
C MET A 1 -7.56 -23.69 15.30
N SER A 2 -6.78 -23.31 14.29
CA SER A 2 -6.04 -22.03 14.29
C SER A 2 -7.00 -20.90 13.90
N ARG A 3 -7.33 -19.99 14.82
CA ARG A 3 -8.10 -18.77 14.54
C ARG A 3 -7.19 -17.78 13.81
N LYS A 4 -7.59 -17.30 12.62
CA LYS A 4 -6.83 -16.28 11.87
C LYS A 4 -7.26 -14.85 12.17
N LEU A 5 -8.43 -14.67 12.78
CA LEU A 5 -8.74 -13.44 13.50
C LEU A 5 -7.79 -13.34 14.70
N ASN A 6 -6.98 -12.30 14.69
CA ASN A 6 -6.19 -11.88 15.84
C ASN A 6 -6.98 -10.85 16.65
N ASP A 7 -6.44 -10.49 17.82
CA ASP A 7 -7.12 -9.56 18.72
C ASP A 7 -7.34 -8.18 18.10
N SER A 8 -6.44 -7.73 17.22
CA SER A 8 -6.60 -6.46 16.51
C SER A 8 -7.74 -6.49 15.50
N ASP A 9 -7.99 -7.62 14.83
CA ASP A 9 -9.14 -7.76 13.94
C ASP A 9 -10.43 -7.75 14.75
N LEU A 10 -10.47 -8.46 15.88
CA LEU A 10 -11.65 -8.50 16.76
C LEU A 10 -11.99 -7.11 17.29
N GLN A 11 -10.99 -6.34 17.68
CA GLN A 11 -11.17 -4.94 18.09
C GLN A 11 -11.68 -4.07 16.93
N ARG A 12 -11.13 -4.25 15.73
CA ARG A 12 -11.58 -3.54 14.52
C ARG A 12 -13.05 -3.86 14.21
N LEU A 13 -13.41 -5.14 14.21
CA LEU A 13 -14.78 -5.59 13.95
C LEU A 13 -15.75 -5.09 15.02
N ALA A 14 -15.36 -5.13 16.30
CA ALA A 14 -16.17 -4.59 17.39
C ALA A 14 -16.39 -3.08 17.24
N LYS A 15 -15.34 -2.32 16.89
CA LYS A 15 -15.44 -0.88 16.62
C LYS A 15 -16.35 -0.56 15.44
N ASN A 16 -16.38 -1.43 14.43
CA ASN A 16 -17.21 -1.27 13.24
C ASN A 16 -18.65 -1.80 13.43
N GLY A 17 -18.97 -2.39 14.58
CA GLY A 17 -20.29 -3.00 14.84
C GLY A 17 -20.51 -4.33 14.10
N GLU A 18 -19.44 -4.99 13.66
CA GLU A 18 -19.49 -6.21 12.84
C GLU A 18 -19.21 -7.49 13.64
N ALA A 19 -18.83 -7.39 14.92
CA ALA A 19 -18.36 -8.53 15.71
C ALA A 19 -19.35 -9.72 15.76
N GLU A 20 -20.66 -9.44 15.78
CA GLU A 20 -21.69 -10.49 15.77
C GLU A 20 -21.69 -11.29 14.46
N ASN A 21 -21.46 -10.62 13.32
CA ASN A 21 -21.44 -11.27 12.01
C ASN A 21 -20.22 -12.22 11.86
N TYR A 22 -19.19 -12.05 12.68
CA TYR A 22 -17.98 -12.89 12.69
C TYR A 22 -17.93 -13.85 13.89
N ALA A 23 -19.01 -14.00 14.64
CA ALA A 23 -19.03 -14.83 15.86
C ALA A 23 -18.68 -16.31 15.58
N ALA A 24 -19.11 -16.82 14.42
CA ALA A 24 -18.84 -18.19 13.97
C ALA A 24 -17.71 -18.28 12.92
N ASP A 25 -17.16 -17.16 12.45
CA ASP A 25 -16.06 -17.16 11.49
C ASP A 25 -14.70 -17.02 12.18
N HIS A 26 -13.69 -17.62 11.57
CA HIS A 26 -12.31 -17.66 12.03
C HIS A 26 -11.34 -17.11 10.99
N ASN A 27 -11.83 -16.67 9.83
CA ASN A 27 -11.06 -16.10 8.74
C ASN A 27 -11.51 -14.67 8.46
N ILE A 28 -10.58 -13.86 7.95
CA ILE A 28 -10.82 -12.50 7.50
C ILE A 28 -9.76 -12.13 6.46
N GLY A 29 -10.16 -11.42 5.41
CA GLY A 29 -9.28 -10.84 4.41
C GLY A 29 -8.28 -9.89 5.06
N LYS A 30 -6.99 -10.18 4.89
CA LYS A 30 -5.91 -9.43 5.55
C LYS A 30 -5.36 -8.28 4.73
N GLN A 31 -5.40 -8.40 3.41
CA GLN A 31 -4.73 -7.48 2.50
C GLN A 31 -5.29 -7.62 1.08
N GLY A 32 -4.90 -6.69 0.20
CA GLY A 32 -5.28 -6.70 -1.20
C GLY A 32 -6.79 -6.60 -1.38
N ILE A 33 -7.30 -7.30 -2.40
CA ILE A 33 -8.72 -7.34 -2.73
C ILE A 33 -9.54 -7.96 -1.60
N GLU A 34 -9.07 -9.05 -1.00
CA GLU A 34 -9.73 -9.72 0.13
C GLU A 34 -9.95 -8.77 1.31
N GLY A 35 -8.90 -8.04 1.72
CA GLY A 35 -9.01 -7.12 2.85
C GLY A 35 -9.80 -5.84 2.55
N TYR A 36 -9.83 -5.40 1.28
CA TYR A 36 -10.56 -4.20 0.87
C TYR A 36 -12.06 -4.46 0.70
N TYR A 37 -12.42 -5.59 0.06
CA TYR A 37 -13.81 -6.01 -0.20
C TYR A 37 -14.33 -7.03 0.82
N GLU A 38 -13.74 -7.09 2.02
CA GLU A 38 -14.09 -8.07 3.05
C GLU A 38 -15.59 -8.06 3.37
N GLN A 39 -16.20 -6.88 3.48
CA GLN A 39 -17.62 -6.75 3.81
C GLN A 39 -18.51 -7.35 2.73
N GLU A 40 -18.18 -7.13 1.46
CA GLU A 40 -18.91 -7.70 0.33
C GLU A 40 -18.67 -9.20 0.18
N LEU A 41 -17.45 -9.67 0.44
CA LEU A 41 -17.03 -11.06 0.27
C LEU A 41 -17.49 -11.99 1.40
N HIS A 42 -17.55 -11.49 2.64
CA HIS A 42 -17.93 -12.28 3.81
C HIS A 42 -19.42 -12.65 3.79
N GLY A 43 -20.29 -11.71 3.42
CA GLY A 43 -21.74 -11.90 3.51
C GLY A 43 -22.23 -11.85 4.95
N THR A 44 -23.35 -12.53 5.23
CA THR A 44 -23.99 -12.50 6.56
C THR A 44 -24.11 -13.90 7.16
N THR A 45 -23.61 -14.05 8.38
CA THR A 45 -23.67 -15.29 9.14
C THR A 45 -25.10 -15.58 9.59
N GLY A 46 -25.52 -16.82 9.37
CA GLY A 46 -26.79 -17.33 9.87
C GLY A 46 -26.68 -17.78 11.32
N TYR A 47 -27.79 -18.22 11.91
CA TYR A 47 -27.79 -18.76 13.26
C TYR A 47 -28.84 -19.85 13.44
N GLN A 48 -28.62 -20.69 14.44
CA GLN A 48 -29.54 -21.74 14.84
C GLN A 48 -29.92 -21.53 16.31
N GLU A 49 -31.23 -21.49 16.58
CA GLU A 49 -31.77 -21.54 17.94
C GLU A 49 -32.02 -23.02 18.27
N VAL A 50 -31.28 -23.55 19.24
CA VAL A 50 -31.35 -24.95 19.65
C VAL A 50 -31.78 -25.07 21.11
N GLU A 51 -32.65 -26.04 21.38
CA GLU A 51 -33.02 -26.46 22.73
C GLU A 51 -31.98 -27.44 23.24
N VAL A 52 -31.47 -27.19 24.45
CA VAL A 52 -30.45 -28.01 25.10
C VAL A 52 -30.98 -28.63 26.40
N ASP A 53 -30.53 -29.84 26.73
CA ASP A 53 -30.84 -30.47 28.02
C ASP A 53 -30.00 -29.87 29.17
N ASN A 54 -30.24 -30.34 30.39
CA ASN A 54 -29.48 -29.93 31.58
C ASN A 54 -27.99 -30.33 31.54
N HIS A 55 -27.57 -31.15 30.57
CA HIS A 55 -26.17 -31.51 30.33
C HIS A 55 -25.57 -30.73 29.13
N GLY A 56 -26.31 -29.80 28.53
CA GLY A 56 -25.86 -28.97 27.40
C GLY A 56 -25.89 -29.68 26.05
N ARG A 57 -26.55 -30.84 25.93
CA ARG A 57 -26.67 -31.55 24.66
C ARG A 57 -27.84 -31.00 23.86
N VAL A 58 -27.65 -30.83 22.55
CA VAL A 58 -28.72 -30.38 21.65
C VAL A 58 -29.80 -31.46 21.57
N VAL A 59 -31.02 -31.10 21.95
CA VAL A 59 -32.21 -31.97 21.94
C VAL A 59 -33.06 -31.71 20.70
N ARG A 60 -33.17 -30.44 20.29
CA ARG A 60 -34.05 -30.03 19.18
C ARG A 60 -33.60 -28.70 18.57
N LEU A 61 -33.76 -28.57 17.25
CA LEU A 61 -33.64 -27.29 16.54
C LEU A 61 -35.00 -26.58 16.57
N LEU A 62 -35.04 -25.35 17.09
CA LEU A 62 -36.25 -24.54 17.21
C LEU A 62 -36.43 -23.63 16.00
N LYS A 63 -35.33 -23.02 15.54
CA LYS A 63 -35.33 -22.10 14.41
C LYS A 63 -33.95 -22.08 13.78
N GLU A 64 -33.93 -21.93 12.47
CA GLU A 64 -32.72 -21.78 11.69
C GLU A 64 -32.90 -20.60 10.74
N VAL A 65 -31.92 -19.72 10.74
CA VAL A 65 -31.76 -18.66 9.76
C VAL A 65 -30.50 -19.01 8.97
N PRO A 66 -30.61 -19.42 7.70
CA PRO A 66 -29.44 -19.80 6.91
C PRO A 66 -28.53 -18.58 6.66
N PRO A 67 -27.21 -18.79 6.53
CA PRO A 67 -26.29 -17.73 6.14
C PRO A 67 -26.57 -17.25 4.72
N VAL A 68 -26.23 -15.99 4.44
CA VAL A 68 -26.24 -15.42 3.09
C VAL A 68 -24.80 -15.31 2.63
N ALA A 69 -24.47 -16.00 1.54
CA ALA A 69 -23.14 -15.93 0.95
C ALA A 69 -22.80 -14.49 0.53
N GLY A 70 -21.53 -14.12 0.64
CA GLY A 70 -21.03 -12.88 0.09
C GLY A 70 -21.14 -12.81 -1.43
N LYS A 71 -20.86 -11.63 -1.96
CA LYS A 71 -20.96 -11.32 -3.38
C LYS A 71 -19.71 -11.77 -4.12
N ASN A 72 -19.92 -12.31 -5.32
CA ASN A 72 -18.82 -12.46 -6.27
C ASN A 72 -18.40 -11.09 -6.79
N ILE A 73 -17.09 -10.88 -6.87
CA ILE A 73 -16.49 -9.69 -7.48
C ILE A 73 -15.79 -10.06 -8.78
N TYR A 74 -15.83 -9.16 -9.75
CA TYR A 74 -15.17 -9.31 -11.03
C TYR A 74 -14.08 -8.24 -11.12
N LEU A 75 -12.84 -8.68 -11.32
CA LEU A 75 -11.69 -7.79 -11.41
C LEU A 75 -11.39 -7.47 -12.88
N THR A 76 -10.73 -6.33 -13.10
CA THR A 76 -10.18 -5.93 -14.40
C THR A 76 -8.86 -6.63 -14.74
N LEU A 77 -8.31 -7.42 -13.81
CA LEU A 77 -7.05 -8.13 -13.98
C LEU A 77 -7.15 -9.20 -15.08
N ASP A 78 -6.18 -9.16 -15.99
CA ASP A 78 -5.90 -10.26 -16.91
C ASP A 78 -4.90 -11.21 -16.25
N LEU A 79 -5.36 -12.43 -15.95
CA LEU A 79 -4.55 -13.43 -15.26
C LEU A 79 -3.31 -13.84 -16.07
N HIS A 80 -3.42 -13.95 -17.39
CA HIS A 80 -2.29 -14.35 -18.24
C HIS A 80 -1.23 -13.26 -18.30
N LEU A 81 -1.64 -12.00 -18.42
CA LEU A 81 -0.73 -10.85 -18.38
C LEU A 81 -0.02 -10.77 -17.02
N GLN A 82 -0.75 -10.92 -15.93
CA GLN A 82 -0.19 -10.94 -14.58
C GLN A 82 0.88 -12.03 -14.43
N GLN A 83 0.54 -13.28 -14.78
CA GLN A 83 1.47 -14.42 -14.70
C GLN A 83 2.69 -14.24 -15.61
N TYR A 84 2.49 -13.70 -16.81
CA TYR A 84 3.59 -13.39 -17.71
C TYR A 84 4.57 -12.38 -17.09
N ILE A 85 4.07 -11.27 -16.56
CA ILE A 85 4.89 -10.25 -15.90
C ILE A 85 5.61 -10.84 -14.68
N GLU A 86 4.92 -11.63 -13.84
CA GLU A 86 5.54 -12.34 -12.71
C GLU A 86 6.71 -13.23 -13.14
N SER A 87 6.55 -13.96 -14.26
CA SER A 87 7.61 -14.81 -14.81
C SER A 87 8.83 -14.02 -15.27
N VAL A 88 8.63 -12.87 -15.90
CA VAL A 88 9.69 -11.98 -16.40
C VAL A 88 10.46 -11.33 -15.26
N LEU A 89 9.77 -10.97 -14.16
CA LEU A 89 10.36 -10.26 -13.02
C LEU A 89 10.98 -11.20 -11.97
N LYS A 90 10.96 -12.51 -12.20
CA LYS A 90 11.44 -13.51 -11.24
C LYS A 90 12.89 -13.21 -10.81
N GLY A 91 13.10 -13.13 -9.49
CA GLY A 91 14.41 -12.84 -8.89
C GLY A 91 14.80 -11.36 -8.88
N GLN A 92 13.95 -10.46 -9.38
CA GLN A 92 14.18 -9.03 -9.39
C GLN A 92 13.27 -8.31 -8.40
N ARG A 93 13.80 -7.27 -7.75
CA ARG A 93 13.01 -6.34 -6.95
C ARG A 93 12.35 -5.31 -7.87
N ALA A 94 11.07 -5.50 -8.18
CA ALA A 94 10.37 -4.70 -9.17
C ALA A 94 8.90 -4.48 -8.81
N ALA A 95 8.29 -3.46 -9.40
CA ALA A 95 6.87 -3.18 -9.33
C ALA A 95 6.38 -2.82 -10.73
N VAL A 96 5.26 -3.41 -11.15
CA VAL A 96 4.64 -3.14 -12.45
C VAL A 96 3.15 -2.95 -12.26
N VAL A 97 2.61 -1.91 -12.91
CA VAL A 97 1.18 -1.69 -13.06
C VAL A 97 0.89 -1.52 -14.54
N ALA A 98 0.00 -2.35 -15.07
CA ALA A 98 -0.56 -2.19 -16.40
C ALA A 98 -2.00 -1.67 -16.25
N VAL A 99 -2.30 -0.54 -16.87
CA VAL A 99 -3.62 0.11 -16.80
C VAL A 99 -4.14 0.32 -18.21
N ASP A 100 -5.42 0.06 -18.43
CA ASP A 100 -6.11 0.50 -19.64
C ASP A 100 -6.40 2.01 -19.54
N PRO A 101 -5.80 2.85 -20.40
CA PRO A 101 -5.96 4.30 -20.30
C PRO A 101 -7.38 4.78 -20.65
N ARG A 102 -8.23 3.93 -21.23
CA ARG A 102 -9.58 4.30 -21.68
C ARG A 102 -10.57 4.36 -20.53
N ASP A 103 -10.45 3.44 -19.57
CA ASP A 103 -11.37 3.30 -18.44
C ASP A 103 -10.66 3.26 -17.07
N GLY A 104 -9.33 3.24 -17.03
CA GLY A 104 -8.54 3.16 -15.80
C GLY A 104 -8.48 1.75 -15.19
N GLY A 105 -8.96 0.72 -15.89
CA GLY A 105 -8.92 -0.67 -15.43
C GLY A 105 -7.49 -1.16 -15.21
N VAL A 106 -7.23 -1.79 -14.06
CA VAL A 106 -5.92 -2.38 -13.76
C VAL A 106 -5.86 -3.77 -14.35
N LEU A 107 -5.12 -3.92 -15.44
CA LEU A 107 -4.96 -5.17 -16.17
C LEU A 107 -3.94 -6.10 -15.50
N ALA A 108 -2.91 -5.55 -14.85
CA ALA A 108 -1.97 -6.32 -14.05
C ALA A 108 -1.35 -5.45 -12.95
N MET A 109 -1.15 -6.03 -11.77
CA MET A 109 -0.48 -5.37 -10.65
C MET A 109 0.48 -6.36 -9.98
N VAL A 110 1.76 -6.24 -10.31
CA VAL A 110 2.79 -7.20 -9.91
C VAL A 110 3.84 -6.54 -9.03
N SER A 111 4.10 -7.13 -7.87
CA SER A 111 5.19 -6.78 -6.96
C SER A 111 6.12 -7.98 -6.83
N SER A 112 7.40 -7.80 -7.14
CA SER A 112 8.42 -8.85 -7.09
C SER A 112 9.57 -8.47 -6.14
N PRO A 113 10.14 -9.42 -5.38
CA PRO A 113 9.69 -10.80 -5.25
C PRO A 113 8.36 -10.91 -4.48
N SER A 114 7.58 -11.93 -4.82
CA SER A 114 6.31 -12.27 -4.17
C SER A 114 6.48 -13.49 -3.25
N TYR A 115 5.39 -13.97 -2.66
CA TYR A 115 5.32 -15.16 -1.81
C TYR A 115 4.05 -15.96 -2.11
N ASP A 116 4.03 -17.24 -1.74
CA ASP A 116 2.82 -18.07 -1.81
C ASP A 116 1.86 -17.68 -0.67
N PRO A 117 0.62 -17.24 -0.95
CA PRO A 117 -0.37 -16.91 0.08
C PRO A 117 -1.01 -18.16 0.71
N ASN A 118 -0.95 -19.33 0.07
CA ASN A 118 -1.66 -20.53 0.53
C ASN A 118 -1.28 -20.99 1.96
N PRO A 119 -0.01 -20.93 2.40
CA PRO A 119 0.36 -21.24 3.78
C PRO A 119 -0.36 -20.37 4.82
N PHE A 120 -0.68 -19.10 4.50
CA PHE A 120 -1.43 -18.22 5.40
C PHE A 120 -2.89 -18.67 5.55
N VAL A 121 -3.47 -19.32 4.53
CA VAL A 121 -4.83 -19.87 4.55
C VAL A 121 -4.96 -21.06 5.53
N LYS A 122 -3.86 -21.71 5.92
CA LYS A 122 -3.92 -22.83 6.89
C LYS A 122 -3.31 -22.48 8.25
N GLY A 123 -2.85 -21.24 8.42
CA GLY A 123 -2.01 -20.84 9.54
C GLY A 123 -0.55 -21.14 9.22
N ILE A 124 0.19 -20.11 8.82
CA ILE A 124 1.60 -20.23 8.47
C ILE A 124 2.42 -20.57 9.71
N GLY A 125 3.31 -21.57 9.59
CA GLY A 125 4.20 -21.94 10.69
C GLY A 125 5.20 -20.82 11.00
N TYR A 126 5.59 -20.69 12.28
CA TYR A 126 6.50 -19.63 12.75
C TYR A 126 7.78 -19.52 11.91
N LYS A 127 8.44 -20.65 11.61
CA LYS A 127 9.68 -20.68 10.82
C LYS A 127 9.48 -20.14 9.40
N ALA A 128 8.38 -20.53 8.73
CA ALA A 128 8.07 -20.07 7.38
C ALA A 128 7.75 -18.57 7.38
N TYR A 129 6.94 -18.11 8.33
CA TYR A 129 6.62 -16.70 8.46
C TYR A 129 7.87 -15.85 8.76
N ARG A 130 8.72 -16.32 9.69
CA ARG A 130 9.98 -15.67 10.04
C ARG A 130 10.91 -15.55 8.83
N SER A 131 10.98 -16.58 7.97
CA SER A 131 11.77 -16.53 6.75
C SER A 131 11.32 -15.44 5.76
N LEU A 132 10.00 -15.13 5.71
CA LEU A 132 9.48 -14.04 4.88
C LEU A 132 9.78 -12.66 5.49
N LEU A 133 9.75 -12.54 6.81
CA LEU A 133 10.07 -11.31 7.54
C LEU A 133 11.55 -10.94 7.46
N ASP A 134 12.43 -11.92 7.64
CA ASP A 134 13.89 -11.72 7.67
C ASP A 134 14.51 -11.68 6.26
N ASN A 135 13.71 -11.88 5.20
CA ASN A 135 14.19 -11.82 3.83
C ASN A 135 14.58 -10.37 3.44
N ALA A 136 15.83 -10.19 3.01
CA ALA A 136 16.38 -8.89 2.59
C ALA A 136 15.61 -8.25 1.44
N ASP A 137 15.01 -9.07 0.56
CA ASP A 137 14.18 -8.62 -0.55
C ASP A 137 12.73 -8.36 -0.15
N ARG A 138 12.35 -8.44 1.13
CA ARG A 138 11.06 -8.00 1.67
C ARG A 138 9.85 -8.38 0.79
N PRO A 139 9.55 -9.67 0.60
CA PRO A 139 8.48 -10.12 -0.29
C PRO A 139 7.07 -9.79 0.23
N LEU A 140 6.91 -9.52 1.52
CA LEU A 140 5.63 -9.13 2.12
C LEU A 140 5.17 -7.72 1.74
N ILE A 141 6.06 -6.89 1.18
CA ILE A 141 5.74 -5.52 0.79
C ILE A 141 5.13 -5.52 -0.61
N ASN A 142 3.96 -4.89 -0.76
CA ASN A 142 3.43 -4.55 -2.07
C ASN A 142 4.14 -3.30 -2.60
N ARG A 143 5.14 -3.48 -3.47
CA ARG A 143 5.94 -2.39 -4.03
C ARG A 143 5.18 -1.47 -4.96
N VAL A 144 4.03 -1.91 -5.49
CA VAL A 144 3.19 -1.07 -6.34
C VAL A 144 2.54 0.04 -5.51
N THR A 145 1.94 -0.33 -4.37
CA THR A 145 1.15 0.61 -3.57
C THR A 145 1.93 1.20 -2.39
N GLN A 146 2.95 0.50 -1.91
CA GLN A 146 3.74 0.89 -0.72
C GLN A 146 5.19 1.26 -1.08
N GLY A 147 5.60 1.08 -2.34
CA GLY A 147 6.93 1.43 -2.80
C GLY A 147 7.11 2.94 -2.91
N LEU A 148 7.98 3.50 -2.07
CA LEU A 148 8.36 4.90 -2.14
C LEU A 148 9.65 5.04 -2.96
N TYR A 149 9.50 5.51 -4.21
CA TYR A 149 10.62 5.76 -5.11
C TYR A 149 10.55 7.20 -5.62
N PRO A 150 11.66 7.94 -5.65
CA PRO A 150 11.71 9.21 -6.35
C PRO A 150 11.35 8.97 -7.84
N PRO A 151 10.33 9.64 -8.39
CA PRO A 151 9.88 9.35 -9.75
C PRO A 151 10.86 9.85 -10.83
N ALA A 152 11.88 10.63 -10.45
CA ALA A 152 12.96 11.09 -11.32
C ALA A 152 12.44 11.67 -12.65
N SER A 153 12.90 11.18 -13.80
CA SER A 153 12.50 11.77 -15.10
C SER A 153 11.09 11.41 -15.55
N THR A 154 10.36 10.50 -14.88
CA THR A 154 9.00 10.12 -15.32
C THR A 154 7.99 11.27 -15.17
N VAL A 155 8.22 12.19 -14.24
CA VAL A 155 7.35 13.37 -14.07
C VAL A 155 7.58 14.45 -15.12
N LYS A 156 8.67 14.39 -15.89
CA LYS A 156 8.97 15.44 -16.89
C LYS A 156 7.89 15.56 -17.95
N THR A 157 7.31 14.44 -18.39
CA THR A 157 6.20 14.46 -19.35
C THR A 157 4.98 15.21 -18.79
N LEU A 158 4.65 14.95 -17.52
CA LEU A 158 3.54 15.61 -16.85
C LEU A 158 3.79 17.11 -16.67
N TYR A 159 4.95 17.49 -16.12
CA TYR A 159 5.31 18.90 -15.92
C TYR A 159 5.53 19.66 -17.23
N GLY A 160 6.07 19.00 -18.26
CA GLY A 160 6.23 19.59 -19.60
C GLY A 160 4.89 19.84 -20.28
N ALA A 161 3.97 18.88 -20.23
CA ALA A 161 2.64 19.03 -20.80
C ALA A 161 1.80 20.07 -20.04
N LEU A 162 1.78 20.01 -18.71
CA LEU A 162 1.06 21.00 -17.89
C LEU A 162 1.70 22.38 -17.94
N GLY A 163 3.03 22.46 -18.06
CA GLY A 163 3.75 23.72 -18.26
C GLY A 163 3.39 24.36 -19.60
N ALA A 164 3.38 23.57 -20.68
CA ALA A 164 3.03 24.02 -22.03
C ALA A 164 1.56 24.47 -22.17
N LEU A 165 0.66 23.90 -21.38
CA LEU A 165 -0.78 24.18 -21.46
C LEU A 165 -1.28 25.17 -20.39
N GLY A 166 -0.63 25.22 -19.23
CA GLY A 166 -1.13 25.94 -18.04
C GLY A 166 -0.52 27.32 -17.80
N ARG A 167 0.64 27.63 -18.41
CA ARG A 167 1.17 28.99 -18.49
C ARG A 167 1.53 29.25 -19.94
N GLY A 168 0.94 30.28 -20.54
CA GLY A 168 1.31 30.79 -21.87
C GLY A 168 2.71 31.39 -21.96
N ASP A 169 3.66 30.92 -21.12
CA ASP A 169 5.03 31.40 -21.04
C ASP A 169 5.97 30.38 -21.68
N TYR A 170 5.78 30.15 -22.98
CA TYR A 170 6.89 29.77 -23.84
C TYR A 170 7.10 30.88 -24.85
N ALA A 171 7.76 31.95 -24.39
CA ALA A 171 8.47 32.84 -25.28
C ALA A 171 9.49 32.00 -26.06
N HIS A 172 9.47 32.19 -27.37
CA HIS A 172 10.31 31.54 -28.35
C HIS A 172 11.81 31.62 -28.01
N HIS A 173 12.53 30.57 -28.43
CA HIS A 173 14.00 30.46 -28.54
C HIS A 173 14.80 30.43 -27.24
N HIS A 174 15.32 29.25 -26.86
CA HIS A 174 16.71 29.13 -26.41
C HIS A 174 17.22 27.71 -26.70
N LEU A 175 17.75 27.51 -27.91
CA LEU A 175 18.87 26.59 -28.09
C LEU A 175 19.98 27.10 -27.18
N LEU A 176 20.29 26.37 -26.11
CA LEU A 176 21.47 26.63 -25.29
C LEU A 176 22.72 26.50 -26.18
N ARG A 177 23.18 27.62 -26.73
CA ARG A 177 24.47 27.70 -27.41
C ARG A 177 25.56 27.57 -26.35
N ARG A 178 26.65 26.88 -26.71
CA ARG A 178 27.86 26.65 -25.92
C ARG A 178 28.53 27.89 -25.29
N ALA A 179 28.00 29.10 -25.48
CA ALA A 179 28.60 30.34 -24.99
C ALA A 179 28.37 30.61 -23.49
N ASP A 180 27.38 29.97 -22.85
CA ASP A 180 27.07 30.23 -21.44
C ASP A 180 28.01 29.52 -20.43
N LEU A 181 28.94 28.68 -20.92
CA LEU A 181 29.91 27.96 -20.08
C LEU A 181 31.14 28.80 -19.67
N ASP A 182 31.40 29.93 -20.32
CA ASP A 182 32.58 30.77 -20.00
C ASP A 182 32.32 31.80 -18.89
N ALA A 183 31.06 32.05 -18.52
CA ALA A 183 30.72 33.00 -17.45
C ALA A 183 31.01 32.48 -16.03
N ALA A 184 31.41 31.21 -15.88
CA ALA A 184 31.74 30.60 -14.59
C ALA A 184 33.21 30.79 -14.14
N ARG A 185 34.05 31.52 -14.90
CA ARG A 185 35.50 31.68 -14.60
C ARG A 185 35.91 32.98 -13.90
N HIS A 186 35.02 33.94 -13.67
CA HIS A 186 35.36 35.15 -12.91
C HIS A 186 34.26 35.57 -11.93
N PRO A 187 34.44 35.34 -10.61
CA PRO A 187 33.57 35.95 -9.61
C PRO A 187 33.91 37.44 -9.45
N ALA A 188 32.91 38.30 -9.61
CA ALA A 188 32.99 39.72 -9.25
C ALA A 188 33.22 39.87 -7.72
N PRO A 189 33.94 40.93 -7.26
CA PRO A 189 34.30 41.06 -5.85
C PRO A 189 33.09 41.47 -5.00
N LEU A 190 32.99 40.88 -3.79
CA LEU A 190 31.95 41.16 -2.80
C LEU A 190 32.03 42.60 -2.25
N PRO A 191 30.89 43.24 -1.91
CA PRO A 191 30.88 44.58 -1.33
C PRO A 191 31.38 44.57 0.12
N ARG A 192 32.17 45.59 0.48
CA ARG A 192 32.74 45.78 1.83
C ARG A 192 31.65 46.16 2.84
N LEU A 193 31.59 45.42 3.95
CA LEU A 193 30.81 45.78 5.14
C LEU A 193 31.44 47.00 5.81
N ALA A 194 30.62 48.05 6.02
CA ALA A 194 31.03 49.23 6.76
C ALA A 194 31.22 48.89 8.24
N GLU A 195 32.42 49.17 8.71
CA GLU A 195 32.95 48.94 10.04
C GLU A 195 32.39 49.99 11.01
N ASN A 196 31.69 49.54 12.06
CA ASN A 196 31.26 50.44 13.14
C ASN A 196 31.53 49.75 14.49
N ARG A 197 32.52 50.28 15.20
CA ARG A 197 32.93 49.97 16.58
C ARG A 197 33.62 51.23 17.14
N PRO A 198 33.87 51.36 18.46
CA PRO A 198 33.35 50.60 19.60
C PRO A 198 33.01 51.50 20.83
N ARG A 199 32.55 50.85 21.92
CA ARG A 199 32.98 50.95 23.35
C ARG A 199 31.77 50.69 24.26
N HIS A 200 31.79 50.02 25.41
CA HIS A 200 32.79 49.46 26.33
C HIS A 200 32.05 48.44 27.26
N ALA A 201 32.77 47.42 27.78
CA ALA A 201 32.65 46.71 29.08
C ALA A 201 31.24 46.31 29.64
N GLN A 202 30.99 45.15 30.27
CA GLN A 202 31.74 44.47 31.32
C GLN A 202 31.10 43.08 31.61
N ARG A 203 31.87 42.18 32.24
CA ARG A 203 31.55 40.78 32.64
C ARG A 203 30.41 40.65 33.68
N TYR A 204 29.76 39.48 33.79
CA TYR A 204 29.82 38.55 34.95
C TYR A 204 29.02 37.23 34.76
N GLN A 205 29.44 36.17 35.47
CA GLN A 205 28.94 34.78 35.53
C GLN A 205 27.82 34.58 36.58
N GLY A 206 27.14 33.42 36.49
CA GLY A 206 26.38 32.73 37.58
C GLY A 206 24.88 32.67 37.29
N TYR A 207 24.12 31.59 37.52
CA TYR A 207 24.31 30.28 38.16
C TYR A 207 23.56 29.22 37.33
#